data_AF-A0A2U2MWE8-F1
#
_entry.id   AF-A0A2U2MWE8-F1
#
_cell.length_a   1.000
_cell.length_b   1.000
_cell.length_c   1.000
_cell.angle_alpha   90.00
_cell.angle_beta   90.00
_cell.angle_gamma   90.00
#
_symmetry.space_group_name_H-M   'P 1'
#
loop_
_entity.id
_entity.type
_entity.pdbx_description
1 polymer ?
#
loop_
_entity_poly.entity_id
_entity_poly.type
_entity_poly.pdbx_seq_one_letter_code
_entity_poly.pdbx_strand_id
1 'polypeptide(L)'
;MLRHSDSRLPAAVKHRYHGILSQRVPELTLPTPNEEAASPEAADEAYEAASKWLLEQTRDPTRFRLLFAENINYGFRRNLLAAKPFGVVADVLAVLLIIGLAIMQSEGDLVTLASQADFWSLGGAAIAALHLLWLTVVVTPNWVRMTAERYAEQLLAACDVL
;
A
#
# COMPACT_ATOMS: atom_id res chain seq x y z
N MET A 1 -5.70 9.93 11.18
CA MET A 1 -4.53 10.66 11.71
C MET A 1 -4.92 12.01 12.30
N LEU A 2 -5.84 12.78 11.69
CA LEU A 2 -6.30 14.06 12.24
C LEU A 2 -7.21 13.94 13.48
N ARG A 3 -7.92 12.83 13.65
CA ARG A 3 -8.76 12.56 14.84
C ARG A 3 -7.97 12.75 16.13
N HIS A 4 -8.56 13.34 17.16
CA HIS A 4 -7.95 13.52 18.47
C HIS A 4 -7.56 12.19 19.11
N SER A 5 -8.41 11.17 18.93
CA SER A 5 -8.21 9.79 19.39
C SER A 5 -7.04 9.04 18.72
N ASP A 6 -6.53 9.49 17.58
CA ASP A 6 -5.48 8.80 16.81
C ASP A 6 -4.08 9.12 17.33
N SER A 7 -3.34 8.13 17.82
CA SER A 7 -2.01 8.34 18.42
C SER A 7 -0.84 8.30 17.44
N ARG A 8 -1.08 8.10 16.13
CA ARG A 8 0.01 8.00 15.14
C ARG A 8 0.76 9.32 14.93
N LEU A 9 0.12 10.45 15.21
CA LEU A 9 0.78 11.76 15.24
C LEU A 9 0.89 12.28 16.68
N PRO A 10 2.04 12.85 17.09
CA PRO A 10 2.16 13.51 18.38
C PRO A 10 1.10 14.61 18.55
N ALA A 11 0.53 14.74 19.76
CA ALA A 11 -0.55 15.68 20.03
C ALA A 11 -0.19 17.13 19.67
N ALA A 12 1.05 17.56 19.95
CA ALA A 12 1.53 18.91 19.62
C ALA A 12 1.57 19.17 18.10
N VAL A 13 1.98 18.18 17.31
CA VAL A 13 2.01 18.26 15.84
C VAL A 13 0.59 18.33 15.29
N LYS A 14 -0.30 17.47 15.79
CA LYS A 14 -1.72 17.46 15.41
C LYS A 14 -2.39 18.81 15.73
N HIS A 15 -2.16 19.35 16.92
CA HIS A 15 -2.68 20.66 17.31
C HIS A 15 -2.19 21.78 16.39
N ARG A 16 -0.89 21.76 16.02
CA ARG A 16 -0.33 22.71 15.04
C ARG A 16 -1.04 22.58 13.68
N TYR A 17 -1.21 21.36 13.17
CA TYR A 17 -1.88 21.14 11.89
C TYR A 17 -3.35 21.57 11.94
N HIS A 18 -4.07 21.28 13.02
CA HIS A 18 -5.44 21.77 13.21
C HIS A 18 -5.49 23.30 13.14
N GLY A 19 -4.57 23.99 13.82
CA GLY A 19 -4.47 25.45 13.76
C GLY A 19 -4.25 25.99 12.35
N ILE A 20 -3.32 25.39 11.59
CA ILE A 20 -3.04 25.79 10.20
C ILE A 20 -4.26 25.54 9.31
N LEU A 21 -4.89 24.37 9.43
CA LEU A 21 -6.05 24.00 8.63
C LEU A 21 -7.25 24.91 8.91
N SER A 22 -7.57 25.19 10.18
CA SER A 22 -8.64 26.13 10.54
C SER A 22 -8.38 27.56 10.07
N GLN A 23 -7.12 27.97 9.88
CA GLN A 23 -6.78 29.28 9.33
C GLN A 23 -6.84 29.35 7.81
N ARG A 24 -6.48 28.25 7.13
CA ARG A 24 -6.26 28.24 5.67
C ARG A 24 -7.44 27.69 4.87
N VAL A 25 -8.26 26.82 5.46
CA VAL A 25 -9.42 26.24 4.79
C VAL A 25 -10.64 27.10 5.10
N PRO A 26 -11.25 27.77 4.10
CA PRO A 26 -12.43 28.59 4.32
C PRO A 26 -13.56 27.77 4.92
N GLU A 27 -14.26 28.35 5.91
CA GLU A 27 -15.45 27.76 6.55
C GLU A 27 -15.22 26.42 7.26
N LEU A 28 -13.97 25.96 7.39
CA LEU A 28 -13.64 24.74 8.10
C LEU A 28 -13.52 24.99 9.61
N THR A 29 -14.41 24.37 10.37
CA THR A 29 -14.26 24.26 11.83
C THR A 29 -13.85 22.83 12.18
N LEU A 30 -12.65 22.68 12.73
CA LEU A 30 -12.20 21.37 13.21
C LEU A 30 -12.76 21.12 14.62
N PRO A 31 -13.25 19.90 14.90
CA PRO A 31 -13.88 19.58 16.16
C PRO A 31 -12.86 19.58 17.30
N THR A 32 -13.32 19.94 18.50
CA THR A 32 -12.62 19.66 19.76
C THR A 32 -12.73 18.18 20.14
N PRO A 33 -11.93 17.67 21.10
CA PRO A 33 -12.04 16.28 21.54
C PRO A 33 -13.45 15.89 22.03
N ASN A 34 -14.16 16.81 22.70
CA ASN A 34 -15.52 16.57 23.19
C ASN A 34 -16.54 16.53 22.04
N GLU A 35 -16.39 17.41 21.04
CA GLU A 35 -17.25 17.41 19.85
C GLU A 35 -17.02 16.16 18.98
N GLU A 36 -15.76 15.72 18.82
CA GLU A 36 -15.42 14.46 18.15
C GLU A 36 -16.07 13.26 18.86
N ALA A 37 -16.07 13.24 20.19
CA ALA A 37 -16.72 12.18 20.95
C ALA A 37 -18.25 12.23 20.88
N ALA A 38 -18.84 13.43 20.79
CA ALA A 38 -20.28 13.63 20.73
C ALA A 38 -20.86 13.31 19.35
N SER A 39 -20.14 13.62 18.26
CA SER A 39 -20.53 13.30 16.88
C SER A 39 -19.30 12.92 16.04
N PRO A 40 -18.90 11.63 16.06
CA PRO A 40 -17.76 11.15 15.27
C PRO A 40 -17.96 11.33 13.76
N GLU A 41 -19.19 11.22 13.27
CA GLU A 41 -19.52 11.37 11.84
C GLU A 41 -19.27 12.82 11.36
N ALA A 42 -19.76 13.82 12.10
CA ALA A 42 -19.52 15.23 11.78
C ALA A 42 -18.01 15.58 11.86
N ALA A 43 -17.30 14.98 12.82
CA ALA A 43 -15.86 15.13 12.91
C ALA A 43 -15.13 14.55 11.69
N ASP A 44 -15.55 13.37 11.23
CA ASP A 44 -14.99 12.73 10.04
C ASP A 44 -15.21 13.56 8.77
N GLU A 45 -16.39 14.18 8.61
CA GLU A 45 -16.67 15.09 7.51
C GLU A 45 -15.72 16.29 7.51
N ALA A 46 -15.47 16.90 8.67
CA ALA A 46 -14.52 18.01 8.79
C ALA A 46 -13.08 17.57 8.46
N TYR A 47 -12.65 16.39 8.93
CA TYR A 47 -11.32 15.86 8.61
C TYR A 47 -11.17 15.47 7.13
N GLU A 48 -12.24 14.98 6.50
CA GLU A 48 -12.28 14.69 5.07
C GLU A 48 -12.17 15.98 4.26
N ALA A 49 -12.91 17.03 4.62
CA ALA A 49 -12.83 18.34 3.98
C ALA A 49 -11.41 18.92 4.07
N ALA A 50 -10.78 18.85 5.25
CA ALA A 50 -9.39 19.26 5.44
C ALA A 50 -8.42 18.47 4.54
N SER A 51 -8.58 17.15 4.46
CA SER A 51 -7.74 16.28 3.64
C SER A 51 -7.91 16.56 2.15
N LYS A 52 -9.15 16.78 1.69
CA LYS A 52 -9.44 17.16 0.30
C LYS A 52 -8.77 18.48 -0.06
N TRP A 53 -8.89 19.50 0.79
CA TRP A 53 -8.23 20.77 0.57
C TRP A 53 -6.70 20.62 0.47
N LEU A 54 -6.08 19.85 1.37
CA LEU A 54 -4.64 19.57 1.30
C LEU A 54 -4.24 18.94 -0.04
N LEU A 55 -4.96 17.92 -0.51
CA LEU A 55 -4.68 17.28 -1.80
C LEU A 55 -4.74 18.28 -2.97
N GLU A 56 -5.64 19.26 -2.91
CA GLU A 56 -5.73 20.31 -3.92
C GLU A 56 -4.57 21.30 -3.85
N GLN A 57 -4.15 21.68 -2.65
CA GLN A 57 -3.02 22.60 -2.45
C GLN A 57 -1.66 21.96 -2.72
N THR A 58 -1.58 20.62 -2.72
CA THR A 58 -0.34 19.88 -2.91
C THR A 58 -0.20 19.23 -4.28
N ARG A 59 -0.89 19.76 -5.31
CA ARG A 59 -0.87 19.19 -6.68
C ARG A 59 0.46 19.34 -7.41
N ASP A 60 1.27 20.34 -7.06
CA ASP A 60 2.55 20.59 -7.72
C ASP A 60 3.61 19.56 -7.28
N PRO A 61 4.01 18.61 -8.14
CA PRO A 61 4.96 17.56 -7.77
C PRO A 61 6.39 18.09 -7.62
N THR A 62 6.69 19.29 -8.13
CA THR A 62 8.02 19.92 -8.02
C THR A 62 8.19 20.62 -6.68
N ARG A 63 7.11 21.24 -6.16
CA ARG A 63 7.08 21.80 -4.81
C ARG A 63 6.94 20.72 -3.74
N PHE A 64 6.10 19.71 -3.98
CA PHE A 64 5.78 18.64 -3.02
C PHE A 64 6.42 17.30 -3.39
N ARG A 65 7.71 17.30 -3.74
CA ARG A 65 8.45 16.12 -4.26
C ARG A 65 8.38 14.90 -3.33
N LEU A 66 8.52 15.11 -2.03
CA LEU A 66 8.49 14.01 -1.06
C LEU A 66 7.08 13.38 -0.97
N LEU A 67 6.03 14.20 -0.93
CA LEU A 67 4.65 13.73 -0.98
C LEU A 67 4.37 12.95 -2.27
N PHE A 68 4.82 13.47 -3.40
CA PHE A 68 4.67 12.81 -4.70
C PHE A 68 5.37 11.45 -4.73
N ALA A 69 6.59 11.35 -4.18
CA ALA A 69 7.31 10.09 -4.07
C ALA A 69 6.57 9.07 -3.18
N GLU A 70 6.02 9.50 -2.03
CA GLU A 70 5.21 8.63 -1.18
C GLU A 70 3.91 8.19 -1.88
N ASN A 71 3.28 9.05 -2.67
CA ASN A 71 2.10 8.69 -3.47
C ASN A 71 2.43 7.62 -4.52
N ILE A 72 3.57 7.75 -5.21
CA ILE A 72 4.06 6.73 -6.16
C ILE A 72 4.28 5.41 -5.44
N ASN A 73 4.98 5.42 -4.29
CA ASN A 73 5.26 4.23 -3.51
C ASN A 73 3.98 3.54 -3.06
N TYR A 74 3.03 4.30 -2.50
CA TYR A 74 1.72 3.78 -2.11
C TYR A 74 0.97 3.17 -3.30
N GLY A 75 0.92 3.89 -4.43
CA GLY A 75 0.30 3.42 -5.67
C GLY A 75 0.90 2.11 -6.17
N PHE A 76 2.22 2.00 -6.21
CA PHE A 76 2.92 0.77 -6.58
C PHE A 76 2.51 -0.41 -5.70
N ARG A 77 2.55 -0.25 -4.37
CA ARG A 77 2.23 -1.34 -3.44
C ARG A 77 0.78 -1.77 -3.53
N ARG A 78 -0.15 -0.81 -3.60
CA ARG A 78 -1.58 -1.07 -3.74
C ARG A 78 -1.89 -1.80 -5.05
N ASN A 79 -1.30 -1.33 -6.15
CA ASN A 79 -1.50 -1.94 -7.47
C ASN A 79 -0.92 -3.37 -7.50
N LEU A 80 0.25 -3.58 -6.89
CA LEU A 80 0.84 -4.91 -6.80
C LEU A 80 -0.01 -5.86 -5.94
N LEU A 81 -0.59 -5.38 -4.83
CA LEU A 81 -1.51 -6.18 -4.02
C LEU A 81 -2.76 -6.58 -4.80
N ALA A 82 -3.31 -5.68 -5.61
CA ALA A 82 -4.44 -5.99 -6.50
C ALA A 82 -4.04 -6.94 -7.64
N ALA A 83 -2.79 -6.88 -8.11
CA ALA A 83 -2.25 -7.75 -9.15
C ALA A 83 -1.83 -9.14 -8.63
N LYS A 84 -1.61 -9.29 -7.32
CA LYS A 84 -1.21 -10.54 -6.65
C LYS A 84 -1.97 -11.80 -7.12
N PRO A 85 -3.32 -11.84 -7.20
CA PRO A 85 -4.01 -13.04 -7.66
C PRO A 85 -3.62 -13.47 -9.08
N PHE A 86 -3.38 -12.53 -9.99
CA PHE A 86 -2.92 -12.85 -11.35
C PHE A 86 -1.50 -13.42 -11.35
N GLY A 87 -0.61 -12.88 -10.52
CA GLY A 87 0.73 -13.43 -10.33
C GLY A 87 0.71 -14.86 -9.79
N VAL A 88 -0.12 -15.12 -8.77
CA VAL A 88 -0.30 -16.47 -8.21
C VAL A 88 -0.83 -17.45 -9.26
N VAL A 89 -1.82 -17.05 -10.06
CA VAL A 89 -2.34 -17.89 -11.15
C VAL A 89 -1.26 -18.19 -12.17
N ALA A 90 -0.47 -17.19 -12.58
CA ALA A 90 0.62 -17.36 -13.52
C ALA A 90 1.69 -18.33 -12.98
N ASP A 91 2.08 -18.20 -11.71
CA ASP A 91 3.06 -19.10 -11.07
C ASP A 91 2.55 -20.54 -11.02
N VAL A 92 1.27 -20.74 -10.65
CA VAL A 92 0.66 -22.08 -10.61
C VAL A 92 0.62 -22.70 -11.99
N LEU A 93 0.20 -21.97 -13.02
CA LEU A 93 0.16 -22.47 -14.39
C LEU A 93 1.57 -22.82 -14.90
N ALA A 94 2.58 -22.01 -14.58
CA ALA A 94 3.96 -22.29 -14.95
C ALA A 94 4.47 -23.58 -14.30
N VAL A 95 4.22 -23.78 -13.00
CA VAL A 95 4.60 -25.01 -12.29
C VAL A 95 3.87 -26.23 -12.85
N LEU A 96 2.56 -26.13 -13.10
CA LEU A 96 1.78 -27.23 -13.69
C LEU A 96 2.29 -27.59 -15.09
N LEU A 97 2.67 -26.61 -15.90
CA LEU A 97 3.24 -26.84 -17.22
C LEU A 97 4.58 -27.59 -17.12
N ILE A 98 5.48 -27.15 -16.24
CA ILE A 98 6.78 -27.80 -16.02
C ILE A 98 6.59 -29.25 -15.59
N ILE A 99 5.72 -29.49 -14.60
CA ILE A 99 5.43 -30.85 -14.11
C ILE A 99 4.79 -31.70 -15.21
N GLY A 100 3.81 -31.14 -15.95
CA GLY A 100 3.13 -31.85 -17.03
C GLY A 100 4.09 -32.29 -18.14
N LEU A 101 4.99 -31.41 -18.58
CA LEU A 101 6.00 -31.73 -19.58
C LEU A 101 7.00 -32.78 -19.07
N ALA A 102 7.37 -32.74 -17.79
CA ALA A 102 8.27 -33.71 -17.18
C ALA A 102 7.61 -35.10 -17.08
N ILE A 103 6.32 -35.18 -16.73
CA ILE A 103 5.56 -36.44 -16.72
C ILE A 103 5.45 -37.03 -18.12
N MET A 104 5.19 -36.20 -19.15
CA MET A 104 5.10 -36.66 -20.53
C MET A 104 6.44 -37.24 -21.04
N GLN A 105 7.57 -36.63 -20.69
CA GLN A 105 8.90 -37.11 -21.08
C GLN A 105 9.32 -38.39 -20.35
N SER A 106 8.84 -38.58 -19.13
CA SER A 106 9.14 -39.77 -18.32
C SER A 106 8.17 -40.93 -18.54
N GLU A 107 7.19 -40.79 -19.44
CA GLU A 107 6.08 -41.76 -19.65
C GLU A 107 5.32 -42.09 -18.34
N GLY A 108 5.39 -41.20 -17.34
CA GLY A 108 4.80 -41.39 -16.02
C GLY A 108 5.64 -42.23 -15.04
N ASP A 109 6.85 -42.66 -15.41
CA ASP A 109 7.77 -43.37 -14.51
C ASP A 109 8.54 -42.39 -13.59
N LEU A 110 8.38 -42.55 -12.27
CA LEU A 110 8.95 -41.62 -11.27
C LEU A 110 10.48 -41.68 -11.21
N VAL A 111 11.10 -42.83 -11.50
CA VAL A 111 12.56 -42.97 -11.50
C VAL A 111 13.16 -42.25 -12.71
N THR A 112 12.50 -42.39 -13.86
CA THR A 112 12.84 -41.70 -15.11
C THR A 112 12.62 -40.19 -14.98
N LEU A 113 11.52 -39.76 -14.34
CA LEU A 113 11.26 -38.35 -14.04
C LEU A 113 12.39 -37.72 -13.22
N ALA A 114 12.81 -38.39 -12.13
CA ALA A 114 13.85 -37.87 -11.25
C ALA A 114 15.22 -37.82 -11.93
N SER A 115 15.50 -38.76 -12.83
CA SER A 115 16.78 -38.84 -13.56
C SER A 115 16.85 -37.92 -14.79
N GLN A 116 15.71 -37.50 -15.34
CA GLN A 116 15.62 -36.61 -16.50
C GLN A 116 15.34 -35.13 -16.14
N ALA A 117 15.27 -34.79 -14.86
CA ALA A 117 15.07 -33.40 -14.44
C ALA A 117 16.22 -32.51 -14.93
N ASP A 118 15.96 -31.74 -15.98
CA ASP A 118 16.96 -30.86 -16.56
C ASP A 118 17.11 -29.55 -15.77
N PHE A 119 18.26 -28.90 -15.94
CA PHE A 119 18.61 -27.67 -15.24
C PHE A 119 17.58 -26.54 -15.45
N TRP A 120 17.00 -26.42 -16.64
CA TRP A 120 16.05 -25.36 -16.97
C TRP A 120 14.69 -25.61 -16.31
N SER A 121 14.21 -26.85 -16.30
CA SER A 121 12.98 -27.25 -15.63
C SER A 121 13.07 -27.03 -14.11
N LEU A 122 14.19 -27.43 -13.49
CA LEU A 122 14.45 -27.19 -12.07
C LEU A 122 14.60 -25.70 -11.76
N GLY A 123 15.34 -24.96 -12.58
CA GLY A 123 15.52 -23.51 -12.44
C GLY A 123 14.20 -22.74 -12.56
N GLY A 124 13.38 -23.09 -13.56
CA GLY A 124 12.06 -22.49 -13.75
C GLY A 124 11.12 -22.76 -12.59
N ALA A 125 11.07 -24.00 -12.09
CA ALA A 125 10.27 -24.35 -10.92
C ALA A 125 10.73 -23.61 -9.65
N ALA A 126 12.06 -23.50 -9.45
CA ALA A 126 12.62 -22.76 -8.33
C ALA A 126 12.27 -21.26 -8.38
N ILE A 127 12.38 -20.63 -9.56
CA ILE A 127 12.02 -19.22 -9.73
C ILE A 127 10.52 -19.01 -9.46
N ALA A 128 9.64 -19.85 -10.03
CA ALA A 128 8.21 -19.75 -9.80
C ALA A 128 7.85 -19.95 -8.32
N ALA A 129 8.50 -20.90 -7.64
CA ALA A 129 8.31 -21.13 -6.20
C ALA A 129 8.77 -19.95 -5.35
N LEU A 130 9.94 -19.36 -5.66
CA LEU A 130 10.46 -18.18 -4.95
C LEU A 130 9.60 -16.95 -5.20
N HIS A 131 9.14 -16.74 -6.43
CA HIS A 131 8.24 -15.64 -6.78
C HIS A 131 6.89 -15.79 -6.07
N LEU A 132 6.30 -16.99 -6.05
CA LEU A 132 5.07 -17.28 -5.31
C LEU A 132 5.24 -17.05 -3.80
N LEU A 133 6.36 -17.51 -3.23
CA LEU A 133 6.69 -17.27 -1.82
C LEU A 133 6.79 -15.76 -1.54
N TRP A 134 7.46 -15.00 -2.41
CA TRP A 134 7.59 -13.56 -2.26
C TRP A 134 6.24 -12.85 -2.35
N LEU A 135 5.42 -13.15 -3.37
CA LEU A 135 4.08 -12.59 -3.53
C LEU A 135 3.19 -12.90 -2.31
N THR A 136 3.27 -14.11 -1.78
CA THR A 136 2.42 -14.52 -0.66
C THR A 136 2.85 -13.92 0.67
N VAL A 137 4.15 -13.88 0.97
CA VAL A 137 4.71 -13.42 2.25
C VAL A 137 4.89 -11.90 2.30
N VAL A 138 5.37 -11.27 1.22
CA VAL A 138 5.73 -9.84 1.22
C VAL A 138 4.53 -8.98 0.83
N VAL A 139 3.84 -9.34 -0.26
CA VAL A 139 2.74 -8.53 -0.81
C VAL A 139 1.47 -8.77 0.01
N THR A 140 1.31 -8.01 1.09
CA THR A 140 0.22 -8.12 2.07
C THR A 140 -0.52 -6.80 2.26
N PRO A 141 -1.76 -6.82 2.79
CA PRO A 141 -2.46 -5.59 3.15
C PRO A 141 -1.69 -4.70 4.13
N ASN A 142 -0.95 -5.31 5.06
CA ASN A 142 -0.11 -4.57 6.01
C ASN A 142 1.06 -3.85 5.30
N TRP A 143 1.69 -4.50 4.32
CA TRP A 143 2.75 -3.91 3.51
C TRP A 143 2.28 -2.66 2.73
N VAL A 144 1.02 -2.64 2.29
CA VAL A 144 0.38 -1.47 1.68
C VAL A 144 0.03 -0.41 2.73
N ARG A 145 -0.51 -0.81 3.89
CA ARG A 145 -0.89 0.10 4.99
C ARG A 145 0.30 0.96 5.42
N MET A 146 1.49 0.38 5.58
CA MET A 146 2.69 1.11 5.96
C MET A 146 3.00 2.30 5.03
N THR A 147 2.87 2.11 3.70
CA THR A 147 3.06 3.23 2.75
C THR A 147 1.89 4.19 2.71
N ALA A 148 0.67 3.71 2.94
CA ALA A 148 -0.50 4.59 3.03
C ALA A 148 -0.37 5.55 4.22
N GLU A 149 0.15 5.07 5.35
CA GLU A 149 0.41 5.88 6.54
C GLU A 149 1.51 6.91 6.29
N ARG A 150 2.64 6.53 5.66
CA ARG A 150 3.69 7.48 5.28
C ARG A 150 3.19 8.56 4.32
N TYR A 151 2.38 8.17 3.34
CA TYR A 151 1.74 9.13 2.44
C TYR A 151 0.82 10.10 3.21
N ALA A 152 -0.01 9.60 4.13
CA ALA A 152 -0.88 10.42 4.94
C ALA A 152 -0.10 11.36 5.88
N GLU A 153 0.96 10.87 6.51
CA GLU A 153 1.88 11.69 7.32
C GLU A 153 2.48 12.82 6.49
N GLN A 154 2.98 12.50 5.30
CA GLN A 154 3.61 13.49 4.42
C GLN A 154 2.59 14.50 3.88
N LEU A 155 1.34 14.08 3.64
CA LEU A 155 0.25 14.96 3.23
C LEU A 155 -0.07 15.96 4.33
N LEU A 156 -0.16 15.50 5.58
CA LEU A 156 -0.40 16.38 6.73
C LEU A 156 0.79 17.29 7.02
N ALA A 157 2.01 16.79 6.87
CA ALA A 157 3.23 17.60 6.99
C ALA A 157 3.32 18.72 5.95
N ALA A 158 2.57 18.63 4.84
CA ALA A 158 2.48 19.72 3.88
C ALA A 158 1.88 21.00 4.50
N CYS A 159 1.13 20.91 5.61
CA CYS A 159 0.65 22.07 6.35
C CYS A 159 1.80 23.04 6.72
N ASP A 160 2.98 22.51 7.06
CA ASP A 160 4.10 23.34 7.53
C ASP A 160 4.78 24.15 6.39
N VAL A 161 4.45 23.85 5.13
CA VAL A 161 5.04 24.52 3.94
C VAL A 161 4.02 25.28 3.10
N LEU A 162 2.74 25.24 3.48
CA LEU A 162 1.64 25.97 2.85
C LEU A 162 1.52 27.38 3.41
#